data_AF-A0A354X1W8-F1
#
_entry.id   AF-A0A354X1W8-F1
#
_cell.length_a   1.000
_cell.length_b   1.000
_cell.length_c   1.000
_cell.angle_alpha   90.00
_cell.angle_beta   90.00
_cell.angle_gamma   90.00
#
_symmetry.space_group_name_H-M   'P 1'
#
loop_
_entity.id
_entity.type
_entity.pdbx_description
1 polymer ?
#
loop_
_entity_poly.entity_id
_entity_poly.type
_entity_poly.pdbx_seq_one_letter_code
_entity_poly.pdbx_strand_id
1 'polypeptide(L)'
;RQDDGFADITFESLNEKVQAAVRAVAETHELNVLQYNAEKKLTKLVATNKEDQSSKTFYFNNEGEETTLDSTPAETQTQEEVGDTTRLF
;
A
#
# COMPACT_ATOMS: atom_id res chain seq x y z
N ARG A 1 -12.97 21.08 -2.95
CA ARG A 1 -12.96 19.61 -3.06
C ARG A 1 -11.50 19.21 -3.08
N GLN A 2 -11.04 18.44 -2.10
CA GLN A 2 -9.72 17.84 -2.13
C GLN A 2 -9.84 16.61 -3.03
N ASP A 3 -9.84 16.84 -4.33
CA ASP A 3 -9.60 15.76 -5.27
C ASP A 3 -8.10 15.50 -5.18
N ASP A 4 -7.69 14.61 -4.28
CA ASP A 4 -6.28 14.16 -4.14
C ASP A 4 -5.79 13.40 -5.39
N GLY A 5 -6.46 13.55 -6.54
CA GLY A 5 -6.15 12.92 -7.83
C GLY A 5 -6.41 11.41 -7.88
N PHE A 6 -6.99 10.82 -6.83
CA PHE A 6 -7.28 9.39 -6.75
C PHE A 6 -8.64 9.08 -7.40
N ALA A 7 -8.61 8.26 -8.45
CA ALA A 7 -9.81 7.76 -9.13
C ALA A 7 -10.06 6.30 -8.73
N ASP A 8 -11.32 5.94 -8.48
CA ASP A 8 -11.70 4.55 -8.24
C ASP A 8 -11.39 3.69 -9.47
N ILE A 9 -10.68 2.58 -9.22
CA ILE A 9 -10.29 1.64 -10.26
C ILE A 9 -10.62 0.21 -9.83
N THR A 10 -10.72 -0.67 -10.83
CA THR A 10 -10.85 -2.11 -10.59
C THR A 10 -9.48 -2.77 -10.47
N PHE A 11 -9.40 -3.88 -9.74
CA PHE A 11 -8.18 -4.67 -9.60
C PHE A 11 -7.56 -5.06 -10.96
N GLU A 12 -8.39 -5.34 -11.97
CA GLU A 12 -7.96 -5.67 -13.33
C GLU A 12 -7.27 -4.51 -14.06
N SER A 13 -7.49 -3.26 -13.62
CA SER A 13 -6.85 -2.07 -14.17
C SER A 13 -5.41 -1.88 -13.66
N LEU A 14 -5.03 -2.60 -12.61
CA LEU A 14 -3.68 -2.58 -12.06
C LEU A 14 -2.74 -3.42 -12.93
N ASN A 15 -1.44 -3.15 -12.84
CA ASN A 15 -0.45 -4.01 -13.47
C ASN A 15 -0.20 -5.29 -12.65
N GLU A 16 0.44 -6.28 -13.27
CA GLU A 16 0.65 -7.60 -12.65
C GLU A 16 1.40 -7.53 -11.31
N LYS A 17 2.35 -6.59 -11.19
CA LYS A 17 3.12 -6.40 -9.96
C LYS A 17 2.25 -5.87 -8.81
N VAL A 18 1.48 -4.80 -9.03
CA VAL A 18 0.57 -4.24 -8.01
C VAL A 18 -0.57 -5.22 -7.72
N GLN A 19 -1.06 -5.94 -8.74
CA GLN A 19 -2.03 -7.02 -8.54
C GLN A 19 -1.52 -8.09 -7.58
N ALA A 20 -0.26 -8.51 -7.71
CA ALA A 20 0.34 -9.48 -6.80
C ALA A 20 0.40 -8.93 -5.35
N ALA A 21 0.81 -7.67 -5.17
CA ALA A 21 0.88 -7.03 -3.85
C ALA A 21 -0.49 -6.89 -3.20
N VAL A 22 -1.49 -6.43 -3.96
CA VAL A 22 -2.88 -6.29 -3.48
C VAL A 22 -3.46 -7.67 -3.12
N ARG A 23 -3.13 -8.73 -3.87
CA ARG A 23 -3.52 -10.11 -3.51
C ARG A 23 -2.92 -10.55 -2.19
N ALA A 24 -1.64 -10.27 -1.95
CA ALA A 24 -0.99 -10.59 -0.67
C ALA A 24 -1.70 -9.89 0.51
N VAL A 25 -2.10 -8.62 0.34
CA VAL A 25 -2.91 -7.91 1.34
C VAL A 25 -4.28 -8.58 1.50
N ALA A 26 -4.93 -9.01 0.41
CA ALA A 26 -6.24 -9.66 0.44
C ALA A 26 -6.28 -11.02 1.19
N GLU A 27 -5.12 -11.66 1.39
CA GLU A 27 -5.03 -12.89 2.17
C GLU A 27 -5.43 -12.63 3.63
N THR A 28 -4.88 -11.56 4.23
CA THR A 28 -5.05 -11.22 5.65
C THR A 28 -6.03 -10.06 5.91
N HIS A 29 -6.26 -9.21 4.91
CA HIS A 29 -7.14 -8.05 5.00
C HIS A 29 -8.27 -8.14 3.97
N GLU A 30 -9.40 -7.53 4.27
CA GLU A 30 -10.51 -7.33 3.35
C GLU A 30 -10.30 -6.00 2.59
N LEU A 31 -10.27 -6.05 1.25
CA LEU A 31 -10.07 -4.86 0.42
C LEU A 31 -11.36 -4.06 0.37
N ASN A 32 -11.34 -2.82 0.85
CA ASN A 32 -12.52 -1.96 0.89
C ASN A 32 -12.54 -0.93 -0.23
N VAL A 33 -11.40 -0.29 -0.49
CA VAL A 33 -11.28 0.80 -1.47
C VAL A 33 -10.02 0.60 -2.27
N LEU A 34 -10.12 0.72 -3.59
CA LEU A 34 -8.99 0.67 -4.51
C LEU A 34 -9.07 1.86 -5.46
N GLN A 35 -8.08 2.73 -5.38
CA GLN A 35 -8.01 3.96 -6.17
C GLN A 35 -6.63 4.13 -6.77
N TYR A 36 -6.54 4.78 -7.92
CA TYR A 36 -5.28 5.09 -8.59
C TYR A 36 -5.18 6.58 -8.86
N ASN A 37 -4.02 7.13 -8.53
CA ASN A 37 -3.64 8.48 -8.90
C ASN A 37 -2.66 8.40 -10.06
N ALA A 38 -3.10 8.84 -11.24
CA ALA A 38 -2.29 8.86 -12.46
C ALA A 38 -1.20 9.96 -12.44
N GLU A 39 -1.41 11.05 -11.71
CA GLU A 39 -0.45 12.15 -11.56
C GLU A 39 0.77 11.70 -10.76
N LYS A 40 0.54 11.01 -9.64
CA LYS A 40 1.57 10.45 -8.75
C LYS A 40 2.02 9.04 -9.16
N LYS A 41 1.26 8.38 -10.05
CA LYS A 41 1.41 6.96 -10.41
C LYS A 41 1.37 6.03 -9.19
N LEU A 42 0.45 6.32 -8.26
CA LEU A 42 0.29 5.60 -7.00
C LEU A 42 -1.09 4.95 -6.92
N THR A 43 -1.12 3.70 -6.50
CA THR A 43 -2.36 2.98 -6.17
C THR A 43 -2.59 3.09 -4.67
N LYS A 44 -3.71 3.65 -4.25
CA LYS A 44 -4.19 3.63 -2.87
C LYS A 44 -5.11 2.43 -2.67
N LEU A 45 -4.76 1.59 -1.71
CA LEU A 45 -5.59 0.49 -1.24
C LEU A 45 -5.96 0.72 0.21
N VAL A 46 -7.25 0.76 0.54
CA VAL A 46 -7.72 0.71 1.92
C VAL A 46 -8.21 -0.70 2.18
N ALA A 47 -7.66 -1.34 3.19
CA ALA A 47 -8.04 -2.69 3.58
C ALA A 47 -8.28 -2.77 5.09
N THR A 48 -9.22 -3.60 5.51
CA THR A 48 -9.51 -3.87 6.92
C THR A 48 -8.93 -5.21 7.31
N ASN A 49 -8.13 -5.26 8.36
CA ASN A 49 -7.60 -6.52 8.88
C ASN A 49 -8.75 -7.42 9.33
N LYS A 50 -8.76 -8.69 8.90
CA LYS A 50 -9.85 -9.64 9.20
C LYS A 50 -9.87 -10.08 10.67
N GLU A 51 -8.73 -10.01 11.35
CA GLU A 51 -8.57 -10.43 12.75
C GLU A 51 -8.97 -9.31 13.70
N ASP A 52 -8.33 -8.14 13.57
CA ASP A 52 -8.51 -7.00 14.48
C ASP A 52 -9.55 -5.97 14.02
N GLN A 53 -10.18 -6.18 12.86
CA GLN A 53 -11.12 -5.24 12.21
C GLN A 53 -10.56 -3.82 12.04
N SER A 54 -9.24 -3.69 12.05
CA SER A 54 -8.55 -2.41 11.96
C SER A 54 -8.30 -2.03 10.50
N SER A 55 -8.73 -0.84 10.10
CA SER A 55 -8.53 -0.32 8.74
C SER A 55 -7.13 0.26 8.56
N LYS A 56 -6.40 -0.16 7.53
CA LYS A 56 -5.10 0.36 7.12
C LYS A 56 -5.14 0.81 5.66
N THR A 57 -4.45 1.91 5.37
CA THR A 57 -4.25 2.39 3.99
C THR A 57 -2.84 2.02 3.54
N PHE A 58 -2.74 1.42 2.38
CA PHE A 58 -1.53 1.02 1.68
C PHE A 58 -1.41 1.84 0.40
N TYR A 59 -0.21 2.28 0.05
CA TYR A 59 0.06 2.90 -1.25
C TYR A 59 1.05 2.03 -1.99
N PHE A 60 0.78 1.73 -3.26
CA PHE A 60 1.66 0.94 -4.12
C PHE A 60 2.16 1.77 -5.29
N ASN A 61 3.46 1.70 -5.55
CA ASN A 61 4.06 2.26 -6.75
C ASN A 61 3.76 1.37 -7.98
N ASN A 62 4.24 1.75 -9.17
CA ASN A 62 4.07 0.94 -10.38
C ASN A 62 4.85 -0.40 -10.31
N GLU A 63 5.72 -0.60 -9.32
CA GLU A 63 6.42 -1.86 -9.13
C GLU A 63 5.70 -2.81 -8.17
N GLY A 64 4.53 -2.43 -7.65
CA GLY A 64 3.81 -3.21 -6.64
C GLY A 64 4.47 -3.13 -5.26
N GLU A 65 5.40 -2.22 -5.06
CA GLU A 65 6.05 -2.02 -3.76
C GLU A 65 5.24 -1.05 -2.91
N GLU A 66 5.06 -1.39 -1.64
CA GLU A 66 4.43 -0.51 -0.67
C GLU A 66 5.30 0.75 -0.48
N THR A 67 4.68 1.92 -0.57
CA THR A 67 5.31 3.21 -0.45
C THR A 67 4.42 4.17 0.35
N THR A 68 4.90 5.38 0.59
CA THR A 68 4.12 6.42 1.26
C THR A 68 3.68 7.50 0.28
N LEU A 69 2.63 8.26 0.63
CA LEU A 69 2.10 9.34 -0.20
C LEU A 69 3.16 10.43 -0.53
N ASP A 70 4.14 10.58 0.36
CA ASP A 70 5.20 11.60 0.31
C ASP A 70 6.55 11.06 -0.21
N SER A 71 6.65 9.75 -0.47
CA SER A 71 7.84 9.16 -1.08
C SER A 71 7.89 9.54 -2.57
N THR A 72 8.59 10.64 -2.88
CA THR A 72 9.10 10.89 -4.23
C THR A 72 9.90 9.68 -4.72
N PRO A 73 9.83 9.32 -6.02
CA PRO A 73 10.54 8.15 -6.56
C PRO A 73 12.04 8.43 -6.61
N ALA A 74 12.71 8.27 -5.48
CA ALA A 74 14.16 8.20 -5.39
C ALA A 74 14.52 7.34 -4.17
N GLU A 75 15.01 6.14 -4.48
CA GLU A 75 15.78 5.26 -3.61
C GLU A 75 15.10 4.70 -2.34
N THR A 76 14.86 3.40 -2.41
CA THR A 76 14.83 2.42 -1.32
C THR A 76 15.47 2.93 -0.03
N GLN A 77 14.68 3.15 1.03
CA GLN A 77 15.18 2.99 2.40
C GLN A 77 14.06 2.82 3.45
N THR A 78 14.18 1.70 4.16
CA THR A 78 13.75 1.41 5.54
C THR A 78 12.25 1.28 5.84
N GLN A 79 11.78 0.03 5.75
CA GLN A 79 11.28 -0.63 6.96
C GLN A 79 12.27 -0.34 8.10
N GLU A 80 11.92 0.60 8.98
CA GLU A 80 12.45 0.59 10.33
C GLU A 80 11.85 -0.62 11.06
N GLU A 81 12.49 -1.78 10.87
CA GLU A 81 12.61 -2.71 11.98
C GLU A 81 13.43 -2.00 13.07
N VAL A 82 12.77 -1.39 14.04
CA VAL A 82 13.40 -1.26 15.37
C VAL A 82 13.33 -2.62 16.04
N GLY A 83 14.27 -3.47 15.64
CA GLY A 83 14.58 -4.73 16.29
C GLY A 83 14.93 -4.51 17.75
N ASP A 84 14.33 -5.33 18.59
CA ASP A 84 14.99 -6.13 19.63
C ASP A 84 16.36 -5.58 20.11
N THR A 85 16.36 -4.82 21.20
CA THR A 85 17.56 -4.67 22.03
C THR A 85 17.63 -5.85 22.99
N THR A 86 18.13 -7.00 22.53
CA THR A 86 18.70 -8.01 23.43
C THR A 86 20.15 -7.66 23.74
N ARG A 87 20.46 -7.37 25.00
CA ARG A 87 21.78 -7.66 25.57
C ARG A 87 21.64 -8.17 27.00
N LEU A 88 21.74 -9.49 27.14
CA LEU A 88 22.19 -10.15 28.38
C LEU A 88 23.55 -9.56 28.78
N PHE A 89 23.68 -9.11 30.03
CA PHE A 89 24.73 -9.48 30.99
C PHE A 89 24.23 -9.18 32.41
#